data_AF-A0AAW8WLL5-F1
#
_entry.id   AF-A0AAW8WLL5-F1
#
_cell.length_a   1.000
_cell.length_b   1.000
_cell.length_c   1.000
_cell.angle_alpha   90.00
_cell.angle_beta   90.00
_cell.angle_gamma   90.00
#
_symmetry.space_group_name_H-M   'P 1'
#
loop_
_entity.id
_entity.type
_entity.pdbx_description
1 polymer ?
#
loop_
_entity_poly.entity_id
_entity_poly.type
_entity_poly.pdbx_seq_one_letter_code
_entity_poly.pdbx_strand_id
1 'polypeptide(L)'
;KNQFTRKIYLHKRFDSFLHAAEDKKLYFKTHIYDLLSIIPMGLLFISLNIFNLSGLVSDLRLLRLIRLAGLMGKLRNIFHTNGLLYVIFFTITFLLVGAEAFAITEHVTLDTAFWWVISTASTVGYDAIFGKTIPPHSIVGKFVTLVMMLLGIGIVGMLTSSITSYLMRRTNGANTLKTHDNIQLILKKLDNLEKQNKDLADQNKKMQAQINELKDVQNTTELHKIKEWFEKKKG
;
A
#
# COMPACT_ATOMS: atom_id res chain seq x y z
N LYS A 1 -16.13 -55.96 5.82
CA LYS A 1 -16.50 -55.85 4.39
C LYS A 1 -16.31 -54.44 3.76
N ASN A 2 -15.79 -53.42 4.48
CA ASN A 2 -15.82 -52.00 4.04
C ASN A 2 -14.47 -51.30 3.77
N GLN A 3 -13.32 -51.97 3.93
CA GLN A 3 -12.01 -51.34 3.68
C GLN A 3 -11.53 -51.49 2.22
N PHE A 4 -11.93 -52.56 1.54
CA PHE A 4 -11.49 -52.85 0.18
C PHE A 4 -12.19 -52.00 -0.89
N THR A 5 -13.50 -51.78 -0.74
CA THR A 5 -14.30 -50.94 -1.64
C THR A 5 -13.89 -49.47 -1.59
N ARG A 6 -13.47 -48.97 -0.41
CA ARG A 6 -12.97 -47.60 -0.23
C ARG A 6 -11.66 -47.35 -0.97
N LYS A 7 -10.79 -48.36 -1.05
CA LYS A 7 -9.49 -48.28 -1.75
C LYS A 7 -9.66 -48.19 -3.27
N ILE A 8 -10.66 -48.87 -3.83
CA ILE A 8 -10.96 -48.86 -5.28
C ILE A 8 -11.56 -47.51 -5.71
N TYR A 9 -12.42 -46.90 -4.89
CA TYR A 9 -12.99 -45.57 -5.17
C TYR A 9 -11.95 -44.45 -5.14
N LEU A 10 -10.94 -44.54 -4.26
CA LEU A 10 -9.88 -43.54 -4.18
C LEU A 10 -8.94 -43.61 -5.40
N HIS A 11 -8.69 -44.80 -5.93
CA HIS A 11 -7.82 -44.96 -7.10
C HIS A 11 -8.48 -44.40 -8.38
N LYS A 12 -9.77 -44.73 -8.62
CA LYS A 12 -10.51 -44.20 -9.78
C LYS A 12 -10.70 -42.68 -9.74
N ARG A 13 -10.79 -42.07 -8.55
CA ARG A 13 -10.89 -40.61 -8.40
C ARG A 13 -9.55 -39.90 -8.64
N PHE A 14 -8.42 -40.60 -8.46
CA PHE A 14 -7.08 -40.07 -8.72
C PHE A 14 -6.79 -40.01 -10.22
N ASP A 15 -7.18 -41.06 -10.98
CA ASP A 15 -7.00 -41.10 -12.43
C ASP A 15 -7.86 -40.05 -13.16
N SER A 16 -9.09 -39.82 -12.69
CA SER A 16 -9.96 -38.76 -13.23
C SER A 16 -9.40 -37.34 -13.03
N PHE A 17 -8.52 -37.12 -12.05
CA PHE A 17 -7.93 -35.80 -11.78
C PHE A 17 -6.68 -35.54 -12.63
N LEU A 18 -5.99 -36.60 -13.07
CA LEU A 18 -4.75 -36.50 -13.84
C LEU A 18 -4.97 -36.22 -15.34
N HIS A 19 -6.19 -36.44 -15.85
CA HIS A 19 -6.54 -36.24 -17.26
C HIS A 19 -7.18 -34.89 -17.61
N ALA A 20 -7.45 -34.00 -16.64
CA ALA A 20 -8.22 -32.76 -16.85
C ALA A 20 -7.39 -31.45 -16.84
N ALA A 21 -6.07 -31.50 -17.05
CA ALA A 21 -5.25 -30.29 -17.10
C ALA A 21 -4.42 -30.25 -18.40
N GLU A 22 -5.06 -29.75 -19.45
CA GLU A 22 -4.51 -29.62 -20.81
C GLU A 22 -3.43 -28.54 -20.98
N ASP A 23 -3.05 -27.79 -19.93
CA ASP A 23 -1.97 -26.80 -20.04
C ASP A 23 -0.90 -26.90 -18.94
N LYS A 24 -0.14 -27.99 -19.01
CA LYS A 24 0.92 -28.37 -18.06
C LYS A 24 2.05 -27.34 -17.94
N LYS A 25 2.35 -26.56 -18.99
CA LYS A 25 3.45 -25.57 -18.96
C LYS A 25 3.09 -24.27 -18.26
N LEU A 26 1.85 -23.81 -18.36
CA LEU A 26 1.39 -22.59 -17.70
C LEU A 26 1.17 -22.85 -16.20
N TYR A 27 0.57 -23.99 -15.85
CA TYR A 27 0.36 -24.39 -14.46
C TYR A 27 1.68 -24.57 -13.68
N PHE A 28 2.71 -25.16 -14.30
CA PHE A 28 4.04 -25.30 -13.69
C PHE A 28 4.73 -23.96 -13.40
N LYS A 29 4.56 -22.95 -14.28
CA LYS A 29 5.14 -21.62 -14.05
C LYS A 29 4.38 -20.84 -12.97
N THR A 30 3.07 -21.00 -12.89
CA THR A 30 2.24 -20.25 -11.93
C THR A 30 2.17 -20.91 -10.55
N HIS A 31 2.36 -22.24 -10.45
CA HIS A 31 2.22 -23.02 -9.21
C HIS A 31 3.47 -23.82 -8.83
N ILE A 32 4.68 -23.32 -9.14
CA ILE A 32 5.94 -23.97 -8.76
C ILE A 32 6.04 -24.22 -7.24
N TYR A 33 5.45 -23.33 -6.44
CA TYR A 33 5.40 -23.43 -4.98
C TYR A 33 4.45 -24.53 -4.47
N ASP A 34 3.34 -24.78 -5.17
CA ASP A 34 2.36 -25.80 -4.77
C ASP A 34 2.86 -27.21 -5.15
N LEU A 35 3.60 -27.30 -6.26
CA LEU A 35 4.27 -28.53 -6.68
C LEU A 35 5.40 -28.94 -5.72
N LEU A 36 6.19 -27.96 -5.26
CA LEU A 36 7.26 -28.19 -4.28
C LEU A 36 6.74 -28.61 -2.89
N SER A 37 5.47 -28.29 -2.59
CA SER A 37 4.81 -28.64 -1.32
C SER A 37 4.31 -30.09 -1.27
N ILE A 38 3.95 -30.67 -2.43
CA ILE A 38 3.39 -32.02 -2.56
C ILE A 38 4.44 -33.13 -2.50
N ILE A 39 5.70 -32.84 -2.80
CA ILE A 39 6.76 -33.86 -2.80
C ILE A 39 7.05 -34.28 -1.34
N PRO A 40 6.84 -35.57 -0.98
CA PRO A 40 7.14 -36.08 0.36
C PRO A 40 8.66 -36.18 0.54
N MET A 41 9.33 -35.05 0.78
CA MET A 41 10.78 -34.95 0.93
C MET A 41 11.33 -35.80 2.09
N GLY A 42 10.48 -36.23 3.03
CA GLY A 42 10.88 -37.19 4.07
C GLY A 42 11.51 -38.47 3.49
N LEU A 43 11.03 -38.95 2.33
CA LEU A 43 11.57 -40.13 1.66
C LEU A 43 12.95 -39.88 1.03
N LEU A 44 13.22 -38.67 0.54
CA LEU A 44 14.52 -38.29 -0.01
C LEU A 44 15.58 -38.09 1.09
N PHE A 45 15.17 -37.63 2.28
CA PHE A 45 16.08 -37.53 3.43
C PHE A 45 16.51 -38.90 3.96
N ILE A 46 15.61 -39.89 3.99
CA ILE A 46 15.93 -41.25 4.39
C ILE A 46 16.85 -41.92 3.36
N SER A 47 16.60 -41.75 2.06
CA SER A 47 17.47 -42.36 1.03
C SER A 47 18.88 -41.77 1.04
N LEU A 48 19.04 -40.46 1.22
CA LEU A 48 20.37 -39.82 1.21
C LEU A 48 21.20 -40.09 2.47
N ASN A 49 20.55 -40.31 3.62
CA ASN A 49 21.24 -40.67 4.87
C ASN A 49 21.81 -42.09 4.83
N ILE A 50 21.22 -42.98 4.01
CA ILE A 50 21.72 -44.36 3.79
C ILE A 50 23.01 -44.37 2.95
N PHE A 51 23.23 -43.36 2.09
CA PHE A 51 24.40 -43.27 1.21
C PHE A 51 25.59 -42.46 1.78
N ASN A 52 25.58 -42.11 3.08
CA ASN A 52 26.64 -41.32 3.73
C ASN A 52 26.98 -40.00 3.01
N LEU A 53 26.04 -39.43 2.24
CA LEU A 53 26.21 -38.16 1.54
C LEU A 53 25.78 -36.99 2.44
N SER A 54 26.17 -37.04 3.72
CA SER A 54 25.71 -36.13 4.79
C SER A 54 26.04 -34.66 4.53
N GLY A 55 27.08 -34.38 3.72
CA GLY A 55 27.46 -33.03 3.29
C GLY A 55 26.41 -32.34 2.40
N LEU A 56 25.77 -33.07 1.48
CA LEU A 56 24.69 -32.53 0.63
C LEU A 56 23.33 -32.49 1.34
N VAL A 57 23.17 -33.23 2.44
CA VAL A 57 21.95 -33.20 3.25
C VAL A 57 21.77 -31.84 3.96
N SER A 58 22.85 -31.10 4.20
CA SER A 58 22.80 -29.74 4.75
C SER A 58 22.17 -28.74 3.78
N ASP A 59 22.52 -28.79 2.49
CA ASP A 59 21.95 -27.90 1.46
C ASP A 59 20.47 -28.18 1.17
N LEU A 60 20.03 -29.42 1.37
CA LEU A 60 18.64 -29.82 1.22
C LEU A 60 17.74 -29.39 2.40
N ARG A 61 18.30 -28.99 3.55
CA ARG A 61 17.53 -28.42 4.67
C ARG A 61 17.04 -27.01 4.35
N LEU A 62 17.81 -26.23 3.60
CA LEU A 62 17.42 -24.89 3.13
C LEU A 62 16.17 -24.92 2.22
N LEU A 63 15.94 -26.03 1.49
CA LEU A 63 14.71 -26.22 0.71
C LEU A 63 13.44 -26.34 1.58
N ARG A 64 13.56 -26.71 2.86
CA ARG A 64 12.43 -26.69 3.81
C ARG A 64 11.95 -25.25 4.05
N LEU A 65 12.88 -24.29 4.04
CA LEU A 65 12.61 -22.86 4.22
C LEU A 65 11.86 -22.29 3.01
N ILE A 66 12.20 -22.77 1.80
CA ILE A 66 11.46 -22.42 0.56
C ILE A 66 10.04 -22.98 0.60
N ARG A 67 9.81 -24.14 1.21
CA ARG A 67 8.45 -24.70 1.39
C ARG A 67 7.61 -23.90 2.38
N LEU A 68 8.21 -23.40 3.47
CA LEU A 68 7.54 -22.49 4.41
C LEU A 68 7.15 -21.17 3.73
N ALA A 69 8.05 -20.61 2.91
CA ALA A 69 7.76 -19.44 2.08
C ALA A 69 6.64 -19.71 1.05
N GLY A 70 6.57 -20.91 0.48
CA GLY A 70 5.50 -21.34 -0.44
C GLY A 70 4.15 -21.53 0.25
N LEU A 71 4.12 -22.07 1.48
CA LEU A 71 2.92 -22.16 2.32
C LEU A 71 2.36 -20.77 2.66
N MET A 72 3.27 -19.80 2.86
CA MET A 72 2.98 -18.39 3.06
C MET A 72 2.20 -17.77 1.89
N GLY A 73 2.56 -18.12 0.65
CA GLY A 73 1.86 -17.67 -0.56
C GLY A 73 0.39 -18.14 -0.62
N LYS A 74 0.06 -19.26 0.04
CA LYS A 74 -1.30 -19.80 0.18
C LYS A 74 -2.10 -19.07 1.26
N LEU A 75 -1.43 -18.60 2.31
CA LEU A 75 -2.03 -17.74 3.37
C LEU A 75 -2.34 -16.31 2.90
N ARG A 76 -1.70 -15.84 1.81
CA ARG A 76 -1.97 -14.54 1.18
C ARG A 76 -3.46 -14.36 0.83
N ASN A 77 -4.16 -15.45 0.50
CA ASN A 77 -5.58 -15.40 0.14
C ASN A 77 -6.53 -15.37 1.35
N ILE A 78 -6.03 -15.61 2.57
CA ILE A 78 -6.84 -15.72 3.80
C ILE A 78 -6.73 -14.46 4.67
N PHE A 79 -5.63 -13.71 4.56
CA PHE A 79 -5.34 -12.52 5.40
C PHE A 79 -5.65 -11.19 4.71
N HIS A 80 -6.73 -11.13 3.92
CA HIS A 80 -7.10 -9.93 3.15
C HIS A 80 -7.59 -8.74 4.00
N THR A 81 -7.78 -8.93 5.32
CA THR A 81 -8.44 -7.95 6.18
C THR A 81 -7.47 -7.07 6.99
N ASN A 82 -6.21 -7.49 7.17
CA ASN A 82 -5.23 -6.75 7.99
C ASN A 82 -3.81 -6.88 7.41
N GLY A 83 -3.48 -6.06 6.40
CA GLY A 83 -2.17 -6.08 5.74
C GLY A 83 -0.99 -5.93 6.71
N LEU A 84 -1.18 -5.26 7.86
CA LEU A 84 -0.17 -5.16 8.92
C LEU A 84 0.12 -6.51 9.59
N LEU A 85 -0.91 -7.31 9.90
CA LEU A 85 -0.73 -8.64 10.49
C LEU A 85 0.01 -9.58 9.54
N TYR A 86 -0.26 -9.47 8.23
CA TYR A 86 0.47 -10.22 7.22
C TYR A 86 1.96 -9.86 7.21
N VAL A 87 2.30 -8.56 7.24
CA VAL A 87 3.70 -8.10 7.28
C VAL A 87 4.41 -8.54 8.57
N ILE A 88 3.75 -8.48 9.73
CA ILE A 88 4.30 -8.94 11.01
C ILE A 88 4.57 -10.44 10.97
N PHE A 89 3.59 -11.25 10.54
CA PHE A 89 3.72 -12.70 10.48
C PHE A 89 4.79 -13.14 9.47
N PHE A 90 4.84 -12.47 8.32
CA PHE A 90 5.88 -12.65 7.32
C PHE A 90 7.27 -12.34 7.89
N THR A 91 7.41 -11.21 8.57
CA THR A 91 8.67 -10.80 9.22
C THR A 91 9.15 -11.83 10.22
N ILE A 92 8.29 -12.24 11.18
CA ILE A 92 8.67 -13.21 12.21
C ILE A 92 9.13 -14.51 11.58
N THR A 93 8.38 -15.03 10.60
CA THR A 93 8.75 -16.27 9.92
C THR A 93 10.06 -16.14 9.17
N PHE A 94 10.29 -15.00 8.51
CA PHE A 94 11.54 -14.77 7.81
C PHE A 94 12.75 -14.66 8.75
N LEU A 95 12.57 -14.06 9.94
CA LEU A 95 13.59 -14.03 10.98
C LEU A 95 13.92 -15.45 11.49
N LEU A 96 12.90 -16.28 11.74
CA LEU A 96 13.10 -17.69 12.13
C LEU A 96 13.89 -18.47 11.07
N VAL A 97 13.48 -18.32 9.81
CA VAL A 97 14.11 -18.94 8.66
C VAL A 97 15.57 -18.49 8.50
N GLY A 98 15.82 -17.18 8.62
CA GLY A 98 17.16 -16.62 8.53
C GLY A 98 18.06 -17.07 9.66
N ALA A 99 17.53 -17.22 10.88
CA ALA A 99 18.29 -17.69 12.04
C ALA A 99 18.70 -19.15 11.87
N GLU A 100 17.78 -20.02 11.42
CA GLU A 100 18.13 -21.40 11.09
C GLU A 100 19.16 -21.48 9.96
N ALA A 101 18.98 -20.70 8.88
CA ALA A 101 19.93 -20.67 7.77
C ALA A 101 21.32 -20.23 8.23
N PHE A 102 21.41 -19.15 9.01
CA PHE A 102 22.67 -18.63 9.53
C PHE A 102 23.35 -19.61 10.51
N ALA A 103 22.58 -20.25 11.39
CA ALA A 103 23.08 -21.29 12.29
C ALA A 103 23.70 -22.46 11.53
N ILE A 104 23.09 -22.87 10.41
CA ILE A 104 23.59 -23.96 9.58
C ILE A 104 24.84 -23.54 8.81
N THR A 105 24.82 -22.37 8.16
CA THR A 105 25.92 -21.95 7.28
C THR A 105 27.18 -21.58 8.03
N GLU A 106 27.03 -20.99 9.22
CA GLU A 106 28.16 -20.51 10.03
C GLU A 106 28.43 -21.43 11.24
N HIS A 107 27.74 -22.57 11.33
CA HIS A 107 27.91 -23.58 12.39
C HIS A 107 27.81 -23.00 13.81
N VAL A 108 26.92 -22.03 14.03
CA VAL A 108 26.70 -21.38 15.33
C VAL A 108 25.46 -21.94 16.02
N THR A 109 25.37 -21.76 17.34
CA THR A 109 24.16 -22.16 18.08
C THR A 109 22.96 -21.34 17.63
N LEU A 110 21.77 -21.95 17.71
CA LEU A 110 20.51 -21.35 17.27
C LEU A 110 20.20 -20.05 18.02
N ASP A 111 20.51 -19.99 19.32
CA ASP A 111 20.38 -18.79 20.15
C ASP A 111 21.26 -17.63 19.65
N THR A 112 22.50 -17.93 19.26
CA THR A 112 23.44 -16.95 18.71
C THR A 112 22.94 -16.43 17.35
N ALA A 113 22.44 -17.34 16.50
CA ALA A 113 21.89 -16.97 15.21
C ALA A 113 20.62 -16.12 15.33
N PHE A 114 19.75 -16.42 16.31
CA PHE A 114 18.56 -15.61 16.58
C PHE A 114 18.92 -14.18 16.97
N TRP A 115 19.85 -14.03 17.92
CA TRP A 115 20.33 -12.72 18.33
C TRP A 115 20.91 -11.94 17.14
N TRP A 116 21.73 -12.61 16.33
CA TRP A 116 22.37 -12.01 15.15
C TRP A 116 21.32 -11.53 14.14
N VAL A 117 20.33 -12.37 13.82
CA VAL A 117 19.28 -12.03 12.85
C VAL A 117 18.39 -10.89 13.34
N ILE A 118 18.00 -10.88 14.62
CA ILE A 118 17.17 -9.81 15.20
C ILE A 118 17.93 -8.48 15.18
N SER A 119 19.19 -8.47 15.64
CA SER A 119 20.01 -7.25 15.69
C SER A 119 20.38 -6.71 14.31
N THR A 120 20.54 -7.59 13.31
CA THR A 120 20.77 -7.22 11.91
C THR A 120 19.50 -6.66 11.28
N ALA A 121 18.35 -7.32 11.47
CA ALA A 121 17.08 -6.85 10.94
C ALA A 121 16.62 -5.53 11.58
N SER A 122 16.96 -5.29 12.85
CA SER A 122 16.74 -4.00 13.50
C SER A 122 17.75 -2.92 13.10
N THR A 123 18.72 -3.24 12.22
CA THR A 123 19.82 -2.35 11.78
C THR A 123 20.75 -1.91 12.90
N VAL A 124 20.77 -2.62 14.03
CA VAL A 124 21.56 -2.22 15.21
C VAL A 124 22.98 -2.79 15.16
N GLY A 125 23.15 -4.06 14.73
CA GLY A 125 24.47 -4.66 14.52
C GLY A 125 25.35 -4.72 15.78
N TYR A 126 24.89 -5.42 16.83
CA TYR A 126 25.62 -5.55 18.11
C TYR A 126 26.75 -6.59 18.11
N ASP A 127 27.02 -7.20 16.97
CA ASP A 127 28.02 -8.25 16.75
C ASP A 127 29.46 -7.82 17.12
N ALA A 128 29.74 -6.51 17.15
CA ALA A 128 31.02 -5.97 17.63
C ALA A 128 31.17 -5.95 19.17
N ILE A 129 30.08 -5.83 19.93
CA ILE A 129 30.12 -5.60 21.39
C ILE A 129 30.40 -6.90 22.16
N PHE A 130 30.01 -8.05 21.62
CA PHE A 130 30.21 -9.36 22.25
C PHE A 130 31.50 -10.08 21.83
N GLY A 131 32.39 -9.41 21.07
CA GLY A 131 33.69 -9.97 20.66
C GLY A 131 33.61 -11.15 19.68
N LYS A 132 32.42 -11.42 19.14
CA LYS A 132 32.16 -12.44 18.11
C LYS A 132 31.55 -11.76 16.90
N THR A 133 32.37 -11.00 16.19
CA THR A 133 32.06 -10.71 14.80
C THR A 133 32.10 -12.05 14.08
N ILE A 134 30.94 -12.57 13.69
CA ILE A 134 30.83 -13.74 12.80
C ILE A 134 30.58 -13.16 11.42
N PRO A 135 31.61 -12.61 10.74
CA PRO A 135 31.42 -12.24 9.35
C PRO A 135 31.07 -13.55 8.62
N PRO A 136 29.97 -13.60 7.86
CA PRO A 136 29.60 -14.81 7.18
C PRO A 136 30.75 -15.25 6.26
N HIS A 137 31.34 -16.41 6.55
CA HIS A 137 32.47 -16.93 5.80
C HIS A 137 31.97 -17.66 4.55
N SER A 138 30.77 -18.24 4.61
CA SER A 138 30.13 -18.93 3.50
C SER A 138 29.51 -17.96 2.49
N ILE A 139 29.59 -18.29 1.20
CA ILE A 139 28.90 -17.57 0.12
C ILE A 139 27.38 -17.54 0.38
N VAL A 140 26.82 -18.66 0.88
CA VAL A 140 25.41 -18.78 1.23
C VAL A 140 25.09 -17.91 2.46
N GLY A 141 25.97 -17.91 3.47
CA GLY A 141 25.83 -17.06 4.65
C GLY A 141 25.78 -15.57 4.29
N LYS A 142 26.67 -15.12 3.39
CA LYS A 142 26.70 -13.73 2.89
C LYS A 142 25.40 -13.35 2.19
N PHE A 143 24.85 -14.26 1.38
CA PHE A 143 23.57 -14.04 0.70
C PHE A 143 22.40 -13.92 1.70
N VAL A 144 22.34 -14.81 2.69
CA VAL A 144 21.33 -14.75 3.77
C VAL A 144 21.42 -13.43 4.52
N THR A 145 22.63 -12.99 4.88
CA THR A 145 22.88 -11.70 5.53
C THR A 145 22.39 -10.53 4.69
N LEU A 146 22.70 -10.50 3.39
CA LEU A 146 22.26 -9.44 2.49
C LEU A 146 20.74 -9.35 2.39
N VAL A 147 20.07 -10.50 2.27
CA VAL A 147 18.60 -10.56 2.25
C VAL A 147 18.01 -10.07 3.57
N MET A 148 18.63 -10.43 4.71
CA MET A 148 18.17 -10.00 6.02
C MET A 148 18.29 -8.48 6.23
N MET A 149 19.38 -7.87 5.75
CA MET A 149 19.56 -6.42 5.77
C MET A 149 18.48 -5.71 4.95
N LEU A 150 18.21 -6.18 3.73
CA LEU A 150 17.15 -5.61 2.87
C LEU A 150 15.77 -5.71 3.52
N LEU A 151 15.47 -6.83 4.17
CA LEU A 151 14.22 -7.00 4.89
C LEU A 151 14.10 -6.09 6.09
N GLY A 152 15.15 -5.97 6.90
CA GLY A 152 15.18 -5.05 8.04
C GLY A 152 14.82 -3.62 7.64
N ILE A 153 15.51 -3.10 6.62
CA ILE A 153 15.24 -1.76 6.07
C ILE A 153 13.82 -1.67 5.50
N GLY A 154 13.36 -2.70 4.78
CA GLY A 154 12.01 -2.76 4.22
C GLY A 154 10.91 -2.71 5.28
N ILE A 155 11.08 -3.39 6.41
CA ILE A 155 10.13 -3.40 7.53
C ILE A 155 10.10 -2.03 8.20
N VAL A 156 11.26 -1.44 8.49
CA VAL A 156 11.34 -0.09 9.07
C VAL A 156 10.69 0.95 8.14
N GLY A 157 10.91 0.84 6.83
CA GLY A 157 10.28 1.68 5.82
C GLY A 157 8.76 1.52 5.77
N MET A 158 8.26 0.28 5.82
CA MET A 158 6.81 0.01 5.85
C MET A 158 6.15 0.52 7.14
N LEU A 159 6.78 0.34 8.30
CA LEU A 159 6.29 0.86 9.57
C LEU A 159 6.22 2.39 9.56
N THR A 160 7.30 3.04 9.12
CA THR A 160 7.38 4.50 8.99
C THR A 160 6.32 5.04 8.03
N SER A 161 6.12 4.38 6.89
CA SER A 161 5.08 4.73 5.90
C SER A 161 3.67 4.56 6.48
N SER A 162 3.44 3.49 7.23
CA SER A 162 2.15 3.23 7.87
C SER A 162 1.81 4.28 8.92
N ILE A 163 2.77 4.65 9.76
CA ILE A 163 2.63 5.72 10.77
C ILE A 163 2.40 7.06 10.09
N THR A 164 3.23 7.40 9.09
CA THR A 164 3.09 8.63 8.30
C THR A 164 1.72 8.70 7.63
N SER A 165 1.26 7.59 7.03
CA SER A 165 -0.06 7.51 6.40
C SER A 165 -1.20 7.69 7.40
N TYR A 166 -1.08 7.13 8.60
CA TYR A 166 -2.06 7.32 9.67
C TYR A 166 -2.12 8.78 10.12
N LEU A 167 -0.96 9.41 10.35
CA LEU A 167 -0.88 10.81 10.74
C LEU A 167 -1.40 11.74 9.64
N MET A 168 -1.02 11.49 8.37
CA MET A 168 -1.50 12.23 7.22
C MET A 168 -3.00 12.10 7.03
N ARG A 169 -3.61 10.91 7.21
CA ARG A 169 -5.08 10.78 7.14
C ARG A 169 -5.78 11.64 8.18
N ARG A 170 -5.24 11.71 9.41
CA ARG A 170 -5.79 12.54 10.48
C ARG A 170 -5.69 14.03 10.15
N THR A 171 -4.55 14.46 9.62
CA THR A 171 -4.30 15.87 9.26
C THR A 171 -5.05 16.28 8.00
N ASN A 172 -5.04 15.44 6.97
CA ASN A 172 -5.72 15.71 5.70
C ASN A 172 -7.25 15.66 5.84
N GLY A 173 -7.80 14.80 6.70
CA GLY A 173 -9.23 14.81 7.03
C GLY A 173 -9.67 16.15 7.64
N ALA A 174 -8.86 16.72 8.54
CA ALA A 174 -9.13 18.04 9.11
C ALA A 174 -8.97 19.19 8.09
N ASN A 175 -7.95 19.10 7.22
CA ASN A 175 -7.69 20.12 6.21
C ASN A 175 -8.72 20.10 5.08
N THR A 176 -9.17 18.92 4.63
CA THR A 176 -10.20 18.79 3.58
C THR A 176 -11.55 19.36 4.01
N LEU A 177 -11.96 19.14 5.26
CA LEU A 177 -13.16 19.76 5.84
C LEU A 177 -13.06 21.29 5.86
N LYS A 178 -11.94 21.84 6.37
CA LYS A 178 -11.69 23.29 6.37
C LYS A 178 -11.64 23.88 4.96
N THR A 179 -11.03 23.19 4.00
CA THR A 179 -10.99 23.63 2.60
C THR A 179 -12.39 23.67 2.00
N HIS A 180 -13.24 22.68 2.28
CA HIS A 180 -14.61 22.66 1.78
C HIS A 180 -15.45 23.81 2.35
N ASP A 181 -15.35 24.07 3.66
CA ASP A 181 -16.03 25.19 4.32
C ASP A 181 -15.58 26.55 3.74
N ASN A 182 -14.26 26.70 3.52
CA ASN A 182 -13.71 27.91 2.92
C ASN A 182 -14.20 28.12 1.48
N ILE A 183 -14.30 27.06 0.68
CA ILE A 183 -14.84 27.14 -0.69
C ILE A 183 -16.31 27.57 -0.66
N GLN A 184 -17.13 26.98 0.22
CA GLN A 184 -18.54 27.39 0.34
C GLN A 184 -18.67 28.85 0.81
N LEU A 185 -17.83 29.30 1.75
CA LEU A 185 -17.78 30.69 2.17
C LEU A 185 -17.43 31.63 1.00
N ILE A 186 -16.45 31.26 0.19
CA ILE A 186 -16.03 32.02 -0.99
C ILE A 186 -17.16 32.11 -2.01
N LEU A 187 -17.84 30.99 -2.32
CA LEU A 187 -18.99 30.97 -3.22
C LEU A 187 -20.13 31.87 -2.71
N LYS A 188 -20.45 31.80 -1.42
CA LYS A 188 -21.46 32.66 -0.80
C LYS A 188 -21.08 34.15 -0.87
N LYS A 189 -19.79 34.48 -0.71
CA LYS A 189 -19.30 35.85 -0.91
C LYS A 189 -19.41 36.28 -2.36
N LEU A 190 -19.13 35.40 -3.31
CA LEU A 190 -19.27 35.64 -4.75
C LEU A 190 -20.74 35.94 -5.11
N ASP A 191 -21.69 35.12 -4.65
CA ASP A 191 -23.12 35.36 -4.88
C ASP A 191 -23.59 36.71 -4.30
N ASN A 192 -23.09 37.07 -3.11
CA ASN A 192 -23.43 38.34 -2.49
C ASN A 192 -22.83 39.53 -3.28
N LEU A 193 -21.58 39.42 -3.73
CA LEU A 193 -20.95 40.43 -4.58
C LEU A 193 -21.65 40.56 -5.94
N GLU A 194 -22.09 39.46 -6.54
CA GLU A 194 -22.87 39.49 -7.79
C GLU A 194 -24.20 40.23 -7.58
N LYS A 195 -24.91 39.92 -6.49
CA LYS A 195 -26.15 40.62 -6.13
C LYS A 195 -25.93 42.12 -5.89
N GLN A 196 -24.87 42.49 -5.17
CA GLN A 196 -24.52 43.90 -4.95
C GLN A 196 -24.20 44.62 -6.26
N ASN A 197 -23.45 43.98 -7.17
CA ASN A 197 -23.16 44.54 -8.49
C ASN A 197 -24.44 44.75 -9.32
N LYS A 198 -25.39 43.82 -9.24
CA LYS A 198 -26.68 43.94 -9.92
C LYS A 198 -27.52 45.10 -9.36
N ASP A 199 -27.62 45.21 -8.03
CA ASP A 199 -28.33 46.30 -7.37
C ASP A 199 -27.70 47.66 -7.71
N LEU A 200 -26.36 47.76 -7.70
CA LEU A 200 -25.63 48.97 -8.11
C LEU A 200 -25.88 49.32 -9.58
N ALA A 201 -25.95 48.33 -10.47
CA ALA A 201 -26.28 48.55 -11.88
C ALA A 201 -27.71 49.11 -12.05
N ASP A 202 -28.67 48.59 -11.29
CA ASP A 202 -30.06 49.05 -11.32
C ASP A 202 -30.22 50.45 -10.71
N GLN A 203 -29.49 50.76 -9.63
CA GLN A 203 -29.42 52.11 -9.06
C GLN A 203 -28.84 53.10 -10.06
N ASN A 204 -27.75 52.75 -10.75
CA ASN A 204 -27.16 53.60 -11.78
C ASN A 204 -28.12 53.85 -12.95
N LYS A 205 -28.88 52.84 -13.40
CA LYS A 205 -29.92 53.04 -14.42
C LYS A 205 -31.01 54.00 -13.96
N LYS A 206 -31.51 53.84 -12.72
CA LYS A 206 -32.53 54.75 -12.16
C LYS A 206 -32.01 56.18 -12.06
N MET A 207 -30.77 56.36 -11.61
CA MET A 207 -30.16 57.68 -11.49
C MET A 207 -29.95 58.34 -12.86
N GLN A 208 -29.54 57.57 -13.88
CA GLN A 208 -29.49 58.08 -15.26
C GLN A 208 -30.88 58.48 -15.79
N ALA A 209 -31.92 57.71 -15.48
CA ALA A 209 -33.30 58.06 -15.85
C ALA A 209 -33.74 59.37 -15.18
N GLN A 210 -33.48 59.54 -13.88
CA GLN A 210 -33.77 60.78 -13.15
C GLN A 210 -33.00 61.99 -13.72
N ILE A 211 -31.72 61.81 -14.07
CA ILE A 211 -30.91 62.87 -14.69
C ILE A 211 -31.51 63.28 -16.04
N ASN A 212 -31.96 62.32 -16.85
CA ASN A 212 -32.57 62.62 -18.15
C ASN A 212 -33.93 63.31 -18.00
N GLU A 213 -34.74 62.88 -17.04
CA GLU A 213 -36.03 63.51 -16.72
C GLU A 213 -35.83 64.96 -16.23
N LEU A 214 -34.90 65.20 -15.32
CA LEU A 214 -34.58 66.55 -14.84
C LEU A 214 -34.06 67.45 -15.97
N LYS A 215 -33.25 66.92 -16.88
CA LYS A 215 -32.79 67.67 -18.06
C LYS A 215 -33.95 68.05 -18.98
N ASP A 216 -34.92 67.16 -19.18
CA ASP A 216 -36.10 67.44 -20.02
C ASP A 216 -37.02 68.50 -19.39
N VAL A 217 -37.27 68.39 -18.08
CA VAL A 217 -38.02 69.41 -17.31
C VAL A 217 -37.31 70.77 -17.34
N GLN A 218 -35.99 70.80 -17.22
CA GLN A 218 -35.23 72.04 -17.32
C GLN A 218 -35.35 72.65 -18.72
N ASN A 219 -35.22 71.84 -19.78
CA ASN A 219 -35.27 72.29 -21.16
C ASN A 219 -36.66 72.85 -21.53
N THR A 220 -37.73 72.17 -21.12
CA THR A 220 -39.12 72.65 -21.30
C THR A 220 -39.41 73.94 -20.53
N THR A 221 -38.88 74.07 -19.31
CA THR A 221 -39.00 75.30 -18.51
C THR A 221 -38.29 76.48 -19.18
N GLU A 222 -37.08 76.28 -19.71
CA GLU A 222 -36.36 77.32 -20.44
C GLU A 222 -37.07 77.72 -21.74
N LEU A 223 -37.59 76.74 -22.50
CA LEU A 223 -38.41 77.01 -23.69
C LEU A 223 -39.68 77.82 -23.35
N HIS A 224 -40.33 77.52 -22.22
CA HIS A 224 -41.51 78.26 -21.77
C HIS A 224 -41.17 79.71 -21.43
N LYS A 225 -40.11 79.96 -20.65
CA LYS A 225 -39.64 81.32 -20.32
C LYS A 225 -39.30 82.14 -21.56
N ILE A 226 -38.63 81.53 -22.54
CA ILE A 226 -38.31 82.18 -23.81
C ILE A 226 -39.59 82.58 -24.55
N LYS A 227 -40.57 81.68 -24.62
CA LYS A 227 -41.85 81.94 -25.27
C LYS A 227 -42.63 83.07 -24.57
N GLU A 228 -42.72 83.06 -23.25
CA GLU A 228 -43.34 84.13 -22.46
C GLU A 228 -42.65 85.49 -22.68
N TRP A 229 -41.32 85.50 -22.74
CA TRP A 229 -40.56 86.72 -23.04
C TRP A 229 -40.89 87.29 -24.43
N PHE A 230 -41.06 86.43 -25.44
CA PHE A 230 -41.47 86.85 -26.78
C PHE A 230 -42.91 87.38 -26.83
N GLU A 231 -43.85 86.75 -26.12
CA GLU A 231 -45.25 87.22 -26.02
C GLU A 231 -45.32 88.60 -25.36
N LYS A 232 -44.59 88.79 -24.25
CA LYS A 232 -44.54 90.08 -23.53
C LYS A 232 -43.95 91.23 -24.38
N LYS A 233 -43.13 90.92 -25.38
CA LYS A 233 -42.48 91.91 -26.26
C LYS A 233 -43.33 92.27 -27.49
N LYS A 234 -44.42 91.55 -27.75
CA LYS A 234 -45.33 91.75 -28.89
C LYS A 234 -46.61 92.53 -28.55
N GLY A 235 -46.91 92.75 -27.27
CA GLY A 235 -47.99 93.64 -26.79
C GLY A 235 -47.44 94.96 -26.30
#